data_AF-A0AAV5SW88-F1
#
_entry.id   AF-A0AAV5SW88-F1
#
_cell.length_a   1.000
_cell.length_b   1.000
_cell.length_c   1.000
_cell.angle_alpha   90.00
_cell.angle_beta   90.00
_cell.angle_gamma   90.00
#
_symmetry.space_group_name_H-M   'P 1'
#
loop_
_entity.id
_entity.type
_entity.pdbx_description
1 polymer ?
#
loop_
_entity_poly.entity_id
_entity_poly.type
_entity_poly.pdbx_seq_one_letter_code
_entity_poly.pdbx_strand_id
1 'polypeptide(L)'
;FQMHLILPLLLLSFSLLVLSQSPAKPAPPPFLDGLSNDQKREFGQIASNKKISRLDLRNKVYEWADKNGVRAGVEDYLTKKNKAKADQRARIGAAIDNLPGAYKTLNALGDDDSLTQEDADSKIKQAMAGYTWELKELLRLAGPGNQGRKPGSAPADAA
;
A
#
# COMPACT_ATOMS: atom_id res chain seq x y z
N PHE A 1 -3.16 10.34 -52.50
CA PHE A 1 -3.08 11.17 -51.28
C PHE A 1 -4.24 10.81 -50.36
N GLN A 2 -4.12 11.12 -49.06
CA GLN A 2 -5.04 10.78 -47.96
C GLN A 2 -5.08 9.30 -47.51
N MET A 3 -5.25 9.15 -46.19
CA MET A 3 -5.37 7.93 -45.37
C MET A 3 -6.72 7.96 -44.62
N HIS A 4 -6.91 7.05 -43.65
CA HIS A 4 -8.06 6.93 -42.73
C HIS A 4 -9.29 6.23 -43.36
N LEU A 5 -10.14 5.46 -42.66
CA LEU A 5 -10.19 4.87 -41.30
C LEU A 5 -11.09 3.58 -41.41
N ILE A 6 -11.21 2.60 -40.50
CA ILE A 6 -10.85 2.33 -39.09
C ILE A 6 -10.42 0.84 -38.98
N LEU A 7 -9.64 0.44 -37.96
CA LEU A 7 -9.51 -0.97 -37.52
C LEU A 7 -10.29 -1.17 -36.19
N PRO A 8 -11.26 -2.10 -36.09
CA PRO A 8 -12.07 -2.25 -34.88
C PRO A 8 -11.26 -2.86 -33.71
N LEU A 9 -11.46 -2.29 -32.52
CA LEU A 9 -10.67 -2.55 -31.32
C LEU A 9 -11.12 -3.82 -30.59
N LEU A 10 -10.32 -4.90 -30.67
CA LEU A 10 -10.64 -6.18 -30.06
C LEU A 10 -10.19 -6.23 -28.58
N LEU A 11 -11.00 -5.63 -27.69
CA LEU A 11 -10.76 -5.59 -26.24
C LEU A 11 -12.05 -5.92 -25.45
N LEU A 12 -12.15 -7.14 -24.91
CA LEU A 12 -13.09 -7.49 -23.84
C LEU A 12 -12.66 -8.78 -23.12
N SER A 13 -13.21 -9.00 -21.92
CA SER A 13 -13.00 -10.17 -21.04
C SER A 13 -11.54 -10.55 -20.71
N PHE A 14 -10.89 -9.74 -19.88
CA PHE A 14 -10.01 -10.30 -18.84
C PHE A 14 -10.54 -9.91 -17.45
N SER A 15 -11.60 -10.61 -17.04
CA SER A 15 -12.27 -10.40 -15.76
C SER A 15 -11.34 -10.85 -14.61
N LEU A 16 -10.53 -9.92 -14.11
CA LEU A 16 -9.71 -10.13 -12.92
C LEU A 16 -10.62 -10.34 -11.70
N LEU A 17 -10.81 -11.62 -11.36
CA LEU A 17 -11.48 -12.08 -10.16
C LEU A 17 -10.67 -11.63 -8.93
N VAL A 18 -10.97 -10.44 -8.41
CA VAL A 18 -10.32 -9.91 -7.20
C VAL A 18 -10.81 -10.71 -5.99
N LEU A 19 -10.11 -11.82 -5.71
CA LEU A 19 -10.23 -12.50 -4.43
C LEU A 19 -9.92 -11.52 -3.31
N SER A 20 -10.85 -11.37 -2.37
CA SER A 20 -10.62 -10.63 -1.11
C SER A 20 -9.61 -11.39 -0.26
N GLN A 21 -8.32 -11.17 -0.53
CA GLN A 21 -7.25 -11.74 0.26
C GLN A 21 -7.10 -10.94 1.56
N SER A 22 -7.56 -11.53 2.66
CA SER A 22 -7.09 -11.17 4.00
C SER A 22 -5.56 -11.02 3.97
N PRO A 23 -4.98 -9.94 4.55
CA PRO A 23 -3.57 -9.60 4.34
C PRO A 23 -2.67 -10.75 4.78
N ALA A 24 -2.14 -11.47 3.79
CA ALA A 24 -1.35 -12.68 4.02
C ALA A 24 -0.17 -12.35 4.92
N LYS A 25 0.08 -13.20 5.93
CA LYS A 25 1.21 -13.05 6.84
C LYS A 25 2.48 -12.86 5.99
N PRO A 26 3.22 -11.75 6.13
CA PRO A 26 4.29 -11.41 5.20
C PRO A 26 5.32 -12.53 5.17
N ALA A 27 5.71 -12.91 3.95
CA ALA A 27 6.63 -14.02 3.71
C ALA A 27 7.94 -13.86 4.52
N PRO A 28 8.56 -14.97 4.97
CA PRO A 28 9.84 -14.90 5.65
C PRO A 28 10.90 -14.24 4.76
N PRO A 29 11.88 -13.52 5.34
CA PRO A 29 13.02 -13.01 4.57
C PRO A 29 13.77 -14.16 3.86
N PRO A 30 14.08 -14.07 2.55
CA PRO A 30 14.69 -15.16 1.80
C PRO A 30 16.05 -15.65 2.31
N PHE A 31 16.81 -14.81 3.05
CA PHE A 31 18.05 -15.26 3.71
C PHE A 31 17.83 -16.27 4.86
N LEU A 32 16.58 -16.56 5.22
CA LEU A 32 16.23 -17.65 6.12
C LEU A 32 16.06 -18.99 5.40
N ASP A 33 16.03 -19.02 4.07
CA ASP A 33 15.91 -20.27 3.32
C ASP A 33 17.17 -21.13 3.51
N GLY A 34 17.01 -22.45 3.56
CA GLY A 34 18.07 -23.39 3.95
C GLY A 34 18.43 -23.43 5.45
N LEU A 35 18.16 -22.38 6.24
CA LEU A 35 18.51 -22.36 7.68
C LEU A 35 17.65 -23.30 8.55
N SER A 36 18.22 -23.76 9.66
CA SER A 36 17.55 -24.60 10.65
C SER A 36 16.47 -23.84 11.45
N ASN A 37 15.58 -24.59 12.10
CA ASN A 37 14.54 -24.01 12.96
C ASN A 37 15.12 -23.27 14.17
N ASP A 38 16.29 -23.65 14.68
CA ASP A 38 16.97 -22.95 15.77
C ASP A 38 17.56 -21.62 15.30
N GLN A 39 18.21 -21.60 14.13
CA GLN A 39 18.75 -20.37 13.53
C GLN A 39 17.62 -19.38 13.21
N LYS A 40 16.50 -19.87 12.66
CA LYS A 40 15.27 -19.09 12.42
C LYS A 40 14.65 -18.54 13.71
N ARG A 41 14.65 -19.33 14.80
CA ARG A 41 14.17 -18.89 16.12
C ARG A 41 15.07 -17.81 16.73
N GLU A 42 16.39 -17.98 16.64
CA GLU A 42 17.38 -17.00 17.10
C GLU A 42 17.21 -15.65 16.38
N PHE A 43 17.11 -15.66 15.05
CA PHE A 43 16.77 -14.46 14.27
C PHE A 43 15.44 -13.84 14.73
N GLY A 44 14.40 -14.66 14.92
CA GLY A 44 13.09 -14.20 15.38
C GLY A 44 13.13 -13.52 16.75
N GLN A 45 13.94 -14.02 17.68
CA GLN A 45 14.14 -13.41 19.00
C GLN A 45 14.89 -12.07 18.90
N ILE A 46 15.93 -11.97 18.08
CA ILE A 46 16.66 -10.72 17.85
C ILE A 46 15.75 -9.68 17.18
N ALA A 47 15.08 -10.05 16.08
CA ALA A 47 14.26 -9.16 15.27
C ALA A 47 12.97 -8.68 15.95
N SER A 48 12.50 -9.38 17.00
CA SER A 48 11.35 -8.98 17.82
C SER A 48 11.72 -8.24 19.11
N ASN A 49 13.02 -8.06 19.41
CA ASN A 49 13.47 -7.45 20.65
C ASN A 49 13.19 -5.93 20.69
N LYS A 50 12.12 -5.55 21.41
CA LYS A 50 11.71 -4.15 21.60
C LYS A 50 12.50 -3.39 22.69
N LYS A 51 13.45 -4.03 23.38
CA LYS A 51 14.19 -3.45 24.52
C LYS A 51 15.56 -2.85 24.16
N ILE A 52 16.01 -2.98 22.91
CA ILE A 52 17.31 -2.52 22.41
C ILE A 52 17.14 -1.45 21.33
N SER A 53 18.17 -0.65 21.04
CA SER A 53 18.06 0.38 20.00
C SER A 53 17.98 -0.23 18.59
N ARG A 54 17.56 0.58 17.62
CA ARG A 54 17.53 0.20 16.19
C ARG A 54 18.94 0.04 15.59
N LEU A 55 19.98 0.51 16.28
CA LEU A 55 21.37 0.26 15.92
C LEU A 55 21.81 -1.11 16.47
N ASP A 56 21.62 -1.35 17.76
CA ASP A 56 21.99 -2.62 18.41
C ASP A 56 21.27 -3.82 17.79
N LEU A 57 19.98 -3.66 17.46
CA LEU A 57 19.22 -4.71 16.78
C LEU A 57 19.79 -5.03 15.40
N ARG A 58 20.31 -4.03 14.68
CA ARG A 58 20.98 -4.23 13.39
C ARG A 58 22.32 -4.93 13.56
N ASN A 59 23.11 -4.49 14.54
CA ASN A 59 24.41 -5.09 14.84
C ASN A 59 24.25 -6.56 15.26
N LYS A 60 23.28 -6.87 16.12
CA LYS A 60 22.96 -8.27 16.49
C LYS A 60 22.41 -9.11 15.34
N VAL A 61 21.65 -8.52 14.42
CA VAL A 61 21.25 -9.20 13.18
C VAL A 61 22.46 -9.45 12.27
N TYR A 62 23.45 -8.56 12.23
CA TYR A 62 24.70 -8.77 11.49
C TYR A 62 25.59 -9.83 12.14
N GLU A 63 25.86 -9.75 13.45
CA GLU A 63 26.58 -10.78 14.23
C GLU A 63 25.97 -12.17 14.03
N TRP A 64 24.63 -12.25 14.07
CA TRP A 64 23.89 -13.48 13.77
C TRP A 64 24.02 -13.91 12.30
N ALA A 65 24.06 -12.98 11.34
CA ALA A 65 24.18 -13.30 9.93
C ALA A 65 25.59 -13.82 9.58
N ASP A 66 26.62 -13.26 10.20
CA ASP A 66 28.02 -13.68 10.05
C ASP A 66 28.21 -15.08 10.67
N LYS A 67 27.71 -15.31 11.90
CA LYS A 67 27.67 -16.61 12.58
C LYS A 67 27.04 -17.73 11.72
N ASN A 68 26.06 -17.39 10.89
CA ASN A 68 25.29 -18.35 10.09
C ASN A 68 25.59 -18.29 8.58
N GLY A 69 26.61 -17.54 8.14
CA GLY A 69 27.04 -17.47 6.74
C GLY A 69 26.08 -16.74 5.78
N VAL A 70 25.05 -16.05 6.27
CA VAL A 70 23.98 -15.42 5.46
C VAL A 70 24.11 -13.89 5.32
N ARG A 71 25.28 -13.33 5.67
CA ARG A 71 25.53 -11.88 5.74
C ARG A 71 25.08 -11.10 4.50
N ALA A 72 25.49 -11.54 3.30
CA ALA A 72 25.13 -10.86 2.05
C ALA A 72 23.61 -10.85 1.79
N GLY A 73 22.90 -11.94 2.12
CA GLY A 73 21.44 -12.02 1.98
C GLY A 73 20.69 -11.12 2.97
N VAL A 74 21.25 -10.92 4.17
CA VAL A 74 20.74 -9.97 5.16
C VAL A 74 20.94 -8.52 4.69
N GLU A 75 22.09 -8.19 4.11
CA GLU A 75 22.38 -6.86 3.60
C GLU A 75 21.55 -6.49 2.36
N ASP A 76 21.39 -7.41 1.42
CA ASP A 76 20.49 -7.28 0.27
C ASP A 76 19.03 -7.04 0.73
N TYR A 77 18.52 -7.90 1.62
CA TYR A 77 17.17 -7.76 2.16
C TYR A 77 16.97 -6.42 2.88
N LEU A 78 17.92 -6.01 3.73
CA LEU A 78 17.83 -4.73 4.43
C LEU A 78 17.89 -3.55 3.45
N THR A 79 18.71 -3.63 2.39
CA THR A 79 18.80 -2.61 1.34
C THR A 79 17.49 -2.49 0.57
N LYS A 80 16.94 -3.59 0.05
CA LYS A 80 15.63 -3.64 -0.62
C LYS A 80 14.51 -3.13 0.28
N LYS A 81 14.50 -3.53 1.55
CA LYS A 81 13.52 -3.09 2.57
C LYS A 81 13.62 -1.59 2.91
N ASN A 82 14.82 -1.02 2.87
CA ASN A 82 15.02 0.42 3.08
C ASN A 82 14.58 1.21 1.84
N LYS A 83 14.90 0.75 0.63
CA LYS A 83 14.40 1.34 -0.62
C LYS A 83 12.87 1.31 -0.69
N ALA A 84 12.24 0.15 -0.46
CA ALA A 84 10.78 0.04 -0.48
C ALA A 84 10.08 1.01 0.51
N LYS A 85 10.69 1.25 1.68
CA LYS A 85 10.22 2.27 2.65
C LYS A 85 10.40 3.70 2.15
N ALA A 86 11.50 4.01 1.46
CA ALA A 86 11.72 5.32 0.86
C ALA A 86 10.71 5.57 -0.28
N ASP A 87 10.53 4.60 -1.17
CA ASP A 87 9.58 4.65 -2.29
C ASP A 87 8.11 4.73 -1.80
N GLN A 88 7.78 4.10 -0.66
CA GLN A 88 6.47 4.26 -0.02
C GLN A 88 6.30 5.66 0.60
N ARG A 89 7.32 6.18 1.30
CA ARG A 89 7.29 7.54 1.85
C ARG A 89 7.15 8.61 0.79
N ALA A 90 7.84 8.46 -0.34
CA ALA A 90 7.73 9.39 -1.47
C ALA A 90 6.30 9.42 -2.05
N ARG A 91 5.67 8.24 -2.24
CA ARG A 91 4.27 8.14 -2.69
C ARG A 91 3.27 8.74 -1.69
N ILE A 92 3.48 8.53 -0.40
CA ILE A 92 2.64 9.13 0.64
C ILE A 92 2.84 10.65 0.70
N GLY A 93 4.07 11.16 0.56
CA GLY A 93 4.35 12.59 0.46
C GLY A 93 3.60 13.24 -0.70
N ALA A 94 3.80 12.72 -1.93
CA ALA A 94 3.10 13.20 -3.11
C ALA A 94 1.56 13.08 -2.98
N ALA A 95 1.04 12.09 -2.26
CA ALA A 95 -0.38 11.99 -1.97
C ALA A 95 -0.87 13.06 -0.97
N ILE A 96 -0.08 13.43 0.03
CA ILE A 96 -0.35 14.54 0.95
C ILE A 96 -0.34 15.87 0.18
N ASP A 97 0.65 16.09 -0.69
CA ASP A 97 0.79 17.32 -1.48
C ASP A 97 -0.42 17.54 -2.42
N ASN A 98 -0.96 16.47 -2.99
CA ASN A 98 -2.14 16.51 -3.86
C ASN A 98 -3.49 16.49 -3.10
N LEU A 99 -3.50 16.14 -1.82
CA LEU A 99 -4.74 15.95 -1.04
C LEU A 99 -5.66 17.19 -1.02
N PRO A 100 -5.17 18.44 -0.80
CA PRO A 100 -6.06 19.61 -0.75
C PRO A 100 -6.75 19.90 -2.09
N GLY A 101 -6.02 19.73 -3.20
CA GLY A 101 -6.57 19.92 -4.54
C GLY A 101 -7.60 18.85 -4.89
N ALA A 102 -7.27 17.58 -4.65
CA ALA A 102 -8.19 16.47 -4.89
C ALA A 102 -9.46 16.54 -4.03
N TYR A 103 -9.32 16.90 -2.74
CA TYR A 103 -10.44 17.08 -1.81
C TYR A 103 -11.37 18.21 -2.28
N LYS A 104 -10.81 19.37 -2.66
CA LYS A 104 -11.60 20.48 -3.23
C LYS A 104 -12.36 20.06 -4.49
N THR A 105 -11.72 19.30 -5.39
CA THR A 105 -12.37 18.80 -6.62
C THR A 105 -13.53 17.86 -6.33
N LEU A 106 -13.43 16.97 -5.33
CA LEU A 106 -14.53 16.06 -5.00
C LEU A 106 -15.71 16.78 -4.32
N ASN A 107 -15.44 17.69 -3.37
CA ASN A 107 -16.49 18.50 -2.78
C ASN A 107 -17.21 19.34 -3.85
N ALA A 108 -16.47 20.04 -4.71
CA ALA A 108 -17.03 20.83 -5.81
C ALA A 108 -17.79 20.04 -6.90
N LEU A 109 -17.76 18.70 -6.85
CA LEU A 109 -18.61 17.83 -7.68
C LEU A 109 -19.87 17.33 -6.95
N GLY A 110 -19.85 17.28 -5.62
CA GLY A 110 -21.02 16.95 -4.78
C GLY A 110 -21.84 18.18 -4.38
N ASP A 111 -21.22 19.36 -4.34
CA ASP A 111 -21.82 20.66 -4.05
C ASP A 111 -22.33 21.38 -5.32
N ASP A 112 -22.37 20.70 -6.48
CA ASP A 112 -22.77 21.26 -7.78
C ASP A 112 -24.27 21.01 -8.04
N ASP A 113 -25.11 21.94 -7.58
CA ASP A 113 -26.58 21.96 -7.77
C ASP A 113 -27.05 21.88 -9.24
N SER A 114 -26.15 22.00 -10.23
CA SER A 114 -26.49 21.83 -11.65
C SER A 114 -26.50 20.36 -12.12
N LEU A 115 -26.06 19.43 -11.27
CA LEU A 115 -25.93 18.01 -11.61
C LEU A 115 -27.05 17.16 -11.00
N THR A 116 -27.34 16.02 -11.64
CA THR A 116 -28.03 14.95 -10.95
C THR A 116 -27.05 14.21 -10.01
N GLN A 117 -27.58 13.54 -8.99
CA GLN A 117 -26.78 12.68 -8.11
C GLN A 117 -25.97 11.63 -8.91
N GLU A 118 -26.56 11.07 -9.98
CA GLU A 118 -25.90 10.09 -10.84
C GLU A 118 -24.74 10.70 -11.64
N ASP A 119 -24.90 11.93 -12.15
CA ASP A 119 -23.82 12.67 -12.82
C ASP A 119 -22.68 13.01 -11.84
N ALA A 120 -23.03 13.45 -10.63
CA ALA A 120 -22.06 13.77 -9.58
C ALA A 120 -21.26 12.52 -9.17
N ASP A 121 -21.92 11.41 -8.83
CA ASP A 121 -21.27 10.15 -8.48
C ASP A 121 -20.43 9.58 -9.63
N SER A 122 -20.89 9.71 -10.87
CA SER A 122 -20.15 9.30 -12.07
C SER A 122 -18.86 10.11 -12.25
N LYS A 123 -18.93 11.45 -12.13
CA LYS A 123 -17.76 12.35 -12.19
C LYS A 123 -16.80 12.13 -11.01
N ILE A 124 -17.31 11.95 -9.79
CA ILE A 124 -16.52 11.62 -8.60
C ILE A 124 -15.77 10.30 -8.79
N LYS A 125 -16.44 9.27 -9.32
CA LYS A 125 -15.84 7.97 -9.67
C LYS A 125 -14.77 8.10 -10.75
N GLN A 126 -14.97 8.95 -11.77
CA GLN A 126 -13.98 9.22 -12.82
C GLN A 126 -12.76 9.98 -12.29
N ALA A 127 -12.95 11.03 -11.48
CA ALA A 127 -11.88 11.78 -10.83
C ALA A 127 -11.08 10.87 -9.89
N MET A 128 -11.78 10.09 -9.05
CA MET A 128 -11.17 9.08 -8.18
C MET A 128 -10.38 8.05 -8.99
N ALA A 129 -10.85 7.58 -10.15
CA ALA A 129 -10.12 6.59 -10.94
C ALA A 129 -8.67 7.02 -11.23
N GLY A 130 -8.45 8.29 -11.59
CA GLY A 130 -7.14 8.87 -11.92
C GLY A 130 -6.18 9.09 -10.73
N TYR A 131 -6.65 9.03 -9.48
CA TYR A 131 -5.82 9.24 -8.30
C TYR A 131 -4.95 8.02 -7.93
N THR A 132 -3.82 8.23 -7.25
CA THR A 132 -2.99 7.13 -6.70
C THR A 132 -3.73 6.38 -5.58
N TRP A 133 -3.32 5.16 -5.27
CA TRP A 133 -3.87 4.40 -4.14
C TRP A 133 -3.69 5.15 -2.81
N GLU A 134 -2.51 5.73 -2.59
CA GLU A 134 -2.19 6.52 -1.42
C GLU A 134 -3.10 7.75 -1.28
N LEU A 135 -3.40 8.44 -2.39
CA LEU A 135 -4.32 9.60 -2.39
C LEU A 135 -5.77 9.17 -2.17
N LYS A 136 -6.21 8.06 -2.79
CA LYS A 136 -7.55 7.47 -2.57
C LYS A 136 -7.79 7.15 -1.10
N GLU A 137 -6.81 6.57 -0.40
CA GLU A 137 -6.93 6.22 1.01
C GLU A 137 -6.91 7.47 1.92
N LEU A 138 -6.11 8.49 1.61
CA LEU A 138 -6.15 9.76 2.35
C LEU A 138 -7.50 10.49 2.18
N LEU A 139 -8.06 10.52 0.97
CA LEU A 139 -9.40 11.07 0.70
C LEU A 139 -10.49 10.29 1.44
N ARG A 140 -10.41 8.95 1.45
CA ARG A 140 -11.33 8.08 2.20
C ARG A 140 -11.26 8.33 3.71
N LEU A 141 -10.09 8.66 4.25
CA LEU A 141 -9.90 9.01 5.66
C LEU A 141 -10.43 10.42 6.01
N ALA A 142 -10.34 11.38 5.08
CA ALA A 142 -10.80 12.75 5.23
C ALA A 142 -12.31 12.95 4.97
N GLY A 143 -12.96 12.02 4.26
CA GLY A 143 -14.37 12.12 3.88
C GLY A 143 -15.36 12.10 5.07
N PRO A 144 -16.55 12.70 4.92
CA PRO A 144 -17.49 12.92 6.02
C PRO A 144 -17.96 11.62 6.69
N GLY A 145 -18.15 10.54 5.93
CA GLY A 145 -18.53 9.21 6.45
C GLY A 145 -17.50 8.55 7.39
N ASN A 146 -16.33 9.17 7.60
CA ASN A 146 -15.31 8.70 8.53
C ASN A 146 -15.31 9.49 9.86
N GLN A 147 -16.00 10.64 9.96
CA GLN A 147 -15.97 11.53 11.13
C GLN A 147 -16.70 10.97 12.37
N GLY A 148 -17.47 9.89 12.23
CA GLY A 148 -18.15 9.20 13.34
C GLY A 148 -17.57 7.84 13.74
N ARG A 149 -16.63 7.27 12.98
CA ARG A 149 -16.10 5.91 13.24
C ARG A 149 -14.95 5.94 14.26
N LYS A 150 -15.23 5.56 15.50
CA LYS A 150 -14.21 5.37 16.54
C LYS A 150 -13.17 4.32 16.09
N PRO A 151 -11.85 4.54 16.28
CA PRO A 151 -10.84 3.54 15.97
C PRO A 151 -11.13 2.21 16.69
N GLY A 152 -11.39 1.15 15.91
CA GLY A 152 -11.71 -0.19 16.41
C GLY A 152 -13.16 -0.64 16.23
N SER A 153 -14.09 0.20 15.77
CA SER A 153 -15.43 -0.27 15.37
C SER A 153 -15.36 -1.05 14.06
N ALA A 154 -15.68 -2.34 14.08
CA ALA A 154 -15.98 -3.13 12.88
C ALA A 154 -17.20 -2.55 12.13
N PRO A 155 -17.40 -2.86 10.83
CA PRO A 155 -18.68 -2.61 10.17
C PRO A 155 -19.81 -3.32 10.94
N ALA A 156 -20.95 -2.65 11.10
CA ALA A 156 -22.15 -3.23 11.70
C ALA A 156 -22.97 -4.05 10.68
N ASP A 157 -22.54 -3.97 9.43
CA ASP A 157 -23.17 -4.37 8.18
C ASP A 157 -22.90 -5.87 7.85
N ALA A 158 -22.67 -6.69 8.87
CA ALA A 158 -22.30 -8.11 8.77
C ALA A 158 -23.35 -9.00 9.47
N ALA A 159 -24.58 -8.93 8.96
CA ALA A 159 -25.73 -9.75 9.34
C ALA A 159 -26.58 -10.03 8.08
#